data_AF-I3ZBV5-F1
#
_entry.id   AF-I3ZBV5-F1
#
_cell.length_a   1.000
_cell.length_b   1.000
_cell.length_c   1.000
_cell.angle_alpha   90.00
_cell.angle_beta   90.00
_cell.angle_gamma   90.00
#
_symmetry.space_group_name_H-M   'P 1'
#
loop_
_entity.id
_entity.type
_entity.pdbx_description
1 polymer ?
#
loop_
_entity_poly.entity_id
_entity_poly.type
_entity_poly.pdbx_seq_one_letter_code
_entity_poly.pdbx_strand_id
1 'polypeptide(L)'
;MKIFGRGRHLRNEDLLLLQEHELSPLQTMRFAAHLYGCKVCQARRAALLAVSEDLEFLHEAKPQATLDDQSRRHLQSRLAEAAAAGEKSSWRHSLRQPRMLARLASVAALLSLSIAWQQAYRPFQDRMGPYEETGPKPDRALTPGAVRPADLSELCLLPDNDLDPTVPDDKVRAVFQAYGMNEHAARAYQVDYLINPQLGGDDDIENLWPEPYHSTVWNATAKDALETRLHSMVCGGQLDLAAAQHDIATDWIAAYKKYFHAERPVKTVASADGFTGFSR
;
A
#
# COMPACT_ATOMS: atom_id res chain seq x y z
N MET A 1 5.39 9.80 18.87
CA MET A 1 5.49 11.09 18.14
C MET A 1 6.95 11.49 17.89
N LYS A 2 7.65 10.81 16.96
CA LYS A 2 8.98 11.19 16.45
C LYS A 2 9.12 10.60 15.03
N ILE A 3 8.79 11.37 13.99
CA ILE A 3 8.84 10.89 12.58
C ILE A 3 9.90 11.64 11.75
N PHE A 4 10.50 12.69 12.30
CA PHE A 4 11.78 13.20 11.79
C PHE A 4 12.85 12.82 12.80
N GLY A 5 13.68 11.84 12.44
CA GLY A 5 14.90 11.55 13.21
C GLY A 5 15.66 12.86 13.43
N ARG A 6 16.25 13.05 14.62
CA ARG A 6 17.08 14.22 14.93
C ARG A 6 18.01 14.50 13.74
N GLY A 7 17.87 15.67 13.12
CA GLY A 7 18.69 16.10 11.97
C GLY A 7 18.02 16.09 10.59
N ARG A 8 16.74 15.69 10.44
CA ARG A 8 16.02 15.84 9.16
C ARG A 8 15.26 17.18 9.09
N HIS A 9 15.69 18.06 8.17
CA HIS A 9 15.10 19.36 7.85
C HIS A 9 14.21 19.28 6.60
N LEU A 10 13.31 20.25 6.44
CA LEU A 10 12.54 20.42 5.20
C LEU A 10 13.47 20.84 4.04
N ARG A 11 13.16 20.37 2.82
CA ARG A 11 13.85 20.81 1.60
C ARG A 11 13.34 22.19 1.18
N ASN A 12 14.12 22.92 0.39
CA ASN A 12 13.70 24.25 -0.07
C ASN A 12 12.44 24.19 -0.95
N GLU A 13 12.30 23.16 -1.77
CA GLU A 13 11.09 22.88 -2.56
C GLU A 13 9.85 22.76 -1.65
N ASP A 14 9.96 22.01 -0.56
CA ASP A 14 8.86 21.82 0.39
C ASP A 14 8.48 23.13 1.11
N LEU A 15 9.43 24.05 1.29
CA LEU A 15 9.21 25.38 1.88
C LEU A 15 8.54 26.34 0.89
N LEU A 16 8.87 26.25 -0.39
CA LEU A 16 8.25 27.03 -1.46
C LEU A 16 6.81 26.58 -1.71
N LEU A 17 6.57 25.27 -1.83
CA LEU A 17 5.22 24.72 -1.97
C LEU A 17 4.30 25.11 -0.80
N LEU A 18 4.87 25.21 0.42
CA LEU A 18 4.14 25.70 1.58
C LEU A 18 3.81 27.20 1.49
N GLN A 19 4.68 28.01 0.90
CA GLN A 19 4.45 29.44 0.66
C GLN A 19 3.40 29.67 -0.45
N GLU A 20 3.45 28.89 -1.52
CA GLU A 20 2.55 28.97 -2.67
C GLU A 20 1.18 28.27 -2.43
N HIS A 21 0.98 27.71 -1.24
CA HIS A 21 -0.26 27.02 -0.83
C HIS A 21 -0.61 25.79 -1.69
N GLU A 22 0.40 25.14 -2.29
CA GLU A 22 0.22 23.99 -3.19
C GLU A 22 0.25 22.62 -2.48
N LEU A 23 0.44 22.61 -1.15
CA LEU A 23 0.48 21.39 -0.36
C LEU A 23 -0.92 20.92 0.08
N SER A 24 -1.11 19.60 0.18
CA SER A 24 -2.34 19.04 0.75
C SER A 24 -2.53 19.46 2.22
N PRO A 25 -3.78 19.48 2.74
CA PRO A 25 -4.05 19.93 4.11
C PRO A 25 -3.24 19.18 5.19
N LEU A 26 -3.03 17.87 5.00
CA LEU A 26 -2.24 17.03 5.91
C LEU A 26 -0.75 17.38 5.86
N GLN A 27 -0.21 17.69 4.68
CA GLN A 27 1.19 18.10 4.51
C GLN A 27 1.41 19.49 5.12
N THR A 28 0.51 20.43 4.88
CA THR A 28 0.54 21.79 5.43
C THR A 28 0.59 21.78 6.96
N MET A 29 -0.29 21.02 7.62
CA MET A 29 -0.27 20.89 9.09
C MET A 29 1.04 20.31 9.61
N ARG A 30 1.56 19.26 8.97
CA ARG A 30 2.80 18.60 9.39
C ARG A 30 4.04 19.49 9.20
N PHE A 31 4.11 20.21 8.08
CA PHE A 31 5.25 21.08 7.78
C PHE A 31 5.21 22.34 8.64
N ALA A 32 4.02 22.90 8.89
CA ALA A 32 3.84 24.00 9.83
C ALA A 32 4.27 23.62 11.26
N ALA A 33 3.90 22.43 11.74
CA ALA A 33 4.32 21.94 13.05
C ALA A 33 5.85 21.77 13.16
N HIS A 34 6.51 21.28 12.11
CA HIS A 34 7.98 21.19 12.07
C HIS A 34 8.63 22.59 12.03
N LEU A 35 8.10 23.51 11.22
CA LEU A 35 8.59 24.89 11.12
C LEU A 35 8.49 25.63 12.45
N TYR A 36 7.43 25.43 13.23
CA TYR A 36 7.29 26.05 14.55
C TYR A 36 8.42 25.64 15.51
N GLY A 37 8.88 24.39 15.44
CA GLY A 37 9.92 23.85 16.34
C GLY A 37 11.36 23.89 15.80
N CYS A 38 11.59 24.22 14.53
CA CYS A 38 12.92 24.10 13.89
C CYS A 38 13.51 25.44 13.43
N LYS A 39 14.49 25.97 14.18
CA LYS A 39 15.16 27.25 13.89
C LYS A 39 15.88 27.28 12.54
N VAL A 40 16.46 26.16 12.10
CA VAL A 40 17.12 26.05 10.79
C VAL A 40 16.13 26.24 9.64
N CYS A 41 14.96 25.59 9.72
CA CYS A 41 13.93 25.70 8.69
C CYS A 41 13.25 27.08 8.72
N GLN A 42 13.11 27.71 9.89
CA GLN A 42 12.65 29.10 10.02
C GLN A 42 13.59 30.07 9.29
N ALA A 43 14.90 29.97 9.54
CA ALA A 43 15.90 30.83 8.92
C ALA A 43 15.94 30.65 7.39
N ARG A 44 15.86 29.40 6.91
CA ARG A 44 15.82 29.10 5.46
C ARG A 44 14.57 29.66 4.79
N ARG A 45 13.40 29.56 5.42
CA ARG A 45 12.16 30.13 4.88
C ARG A 45 12.23 31.66 4.81
N ALA A 46 12.78 32.32 5.84
CA ALA A 46 12.97 33.77 5.82
C ALA A 46 13.91 34.22 4.68
N ALA A 47 14.98 33.46 4.43
CA ALA A 47 15.90 33.76 3.32
C ALA A 47 15.24 33.60 1.94
N LEU A 48 14.37 32.60 1.76
CA LEU A 48 13.61 32.42 0.51
C LEU A 48 12.61 33.56 0.27
N LEU A 49 11.92 34.00 1.33
CA LEU A 49 10.97 35.11 1.27
C LEU A 49 11.65 36.44 0.92
N ALA A 50 12.84 36.70 1.49
CA ALA A 50 13.60 37.90 1.16
C ALA A 50 14.00 37.96 -0.31
N VAL A 51 14.37 36.82 -0.93
CA VAL A 51 14.69 36.76 -2.36
C VAL A 51 13.46 37.03 -3.24
N SER A 52 12.26 36.55 -2.83
CA SER A 52 11.04 36.86 -3.58
C SER A 52 10.66 38.34 -3.51
N GLU A 53 10.84 39.00 -2.36
CA GLU A 53 10.58 40.44 -2.20
C GLU A 53 11.57 41.29 -3.03
N ASP A 54 12.86 40.91 -3.07
CA ASP A 54 13.85 41.58 -3.92
C ASP A 54 13.52 41.45 -5.42
N LEU A 55 12.97 40.29 -5.83
CA LEU A 55 12.51 40.06 -7.20
C LEU A 55 11.30 40.92 -7.58
N GLU A 56 10.34 41.09 -6.65
CA GLU A 56 9.19 41.99 -6.84
C GLU A 56 9.65 43.45 -6.98
N PHE A 57 10.60 43.90 -6.14
CA PHE A 57 11.18 45.23 -6.24
C PHE A 57 11.90 45.48 -7.58
N LEU A 58 12.63 44.49 -8.10
CA LEU A 58 13.25 44.57 -9.43
C LEU A 58 12.21 44.57 -10.56
N HIS A 59 11.04 43.97 -10.36
CA HIS A 59 9.94 44.00 -11.31
C HIS A 59 9.27 45.38 -11.35
N GLU A 60 9.07 46.01 -10.20
CA GLU A 60 8.46 47.35 -10.08
C GLU A 60 9.39 48.51 -10.47
N ALA A 61 10.71 48.34 -10.37
CA ALA A 61 11.71 49.35 -10.76
C ALA A 61 11.83 49.59 -12.29
N LYS A 62 11.12 48.81 -13.11
CA LYS A 62 11.11 48.99 -14.56
C LYS A 62 10.05 50.04 -14.94
N PRO A 63 10.40 51.15 -15.62
CA PRO A 63 9.41 52.16 -15.97
C PRO A 63 8.37 51.57 -16.93
N GLN A 64 7.17 51.32 -16.40
CA GLN A 64 6.03 50.66 -17.05
C GLN A 64 5.47 51.43 -18.27
N ALA A 65 5.95 52.64 -18.56
CA ALA A 65 5.23 53.59 -19.41
C ALA A 65 5.66 53.66 -20.89
N THR A 66 6.71 52.95 -21.35
CA THR A 66 7.16 53.08 -22.76
C THR A 66 7.27 51.76 -23.53
N LEU A 67 7.35 50.62 -22.85
CA LEU A 67 7.39 49.29 -23.49
C LEU A 67 6.00 48.76 -23.88
N ASP A 68 4.93 49.22 -23.23
CA ASP A 68 3.58 48.71 -23.51
C ASP A 68 3.11 49.14 -24.91
N ASP A 69 3.35 50.39 -25.30
CA ASP A 69 2.75 50.92 -26.52
C ASP A 69 3.38 50.36 -27.81
N GLN A 70 4.70 50.13 -27.82
CA GLN A 70 5.40 49.53 -28.96
C GLN A 70 5.14 48.01 -29.05
N SER A 71 5.13 47.32 -27.90
CA SER A 71 4.84 45.89 -27.84
C SER A 71 3.39 45.58 -28.21
N ARG A 72 2.46 46.45 -27.79
CA ARG A 72 1.03 46.34 -28.09
C ARG A 72 0.75 46.64 -29.56
N ARG A 73 1.40 47.64 -30.17
CA ARG A 73 1.31 47.88 -31.62
C ARG A 73 1.89 46.73 -32.43
N HIS A 74 3.02 46.17 -32.00
CA HIS A 74 3.60 44.99 -32.64
C HIS A 74 2.70 43.76 -32.50
N LEU A 75 2.12 43.51 -31.33
CA LEU A 75 1.16 42.43 -31.12
C LEU A 75 -0.10 42.62 -31.98
N GLN A 76 -0.64 43.85 -32.05
CA GLN A 76 -1.78 44.18 -32.89
C GLN A 76 -1.48 43.96 -34.38
N SER A 77 -0.27 44.30 -34.87
CA SER A 77 0.11 44.03 -36.25
C SER A 77 0.20 42.52 -36.52
N ARG A 78 0.78 41.75 -35.60
CA ARG A 78 0.90 40.29 -35.71
C ARG A 78 -0.47 39.60 -35.66
N LEU A 79 -1.40 40.10 -34.85
CA LEU A 79 -2.77 39.61 -34.81
C LEU A 79 -3.54 39.96 -36.10
N ALA A 80 -3.34 41.14 -36.68
CA ALA A 80 -3.93 41.51 -37.96
C ALA A 80 -3.37 40.67 -39.13
N GLU A 81 -2.06 40.41 -39.15
CA GLU A 81 -1.41 39.48 -40.09
C GLU A 81 -1.98 38.06 -39.95
N ALA A 82 -2.12 37.56 -38.72
CA ALA A 82 -2.67 36.24 -38.45
C ALA A 82 -4.16 36.13 -38.85
N ALA A 83 -4.95 37.18 -38.61
CA ALA A 83 -6.35 37.23 -39.03
C ALA A 83 -6.49 37.22 -40.56
N ALA A 84 -5.66 38.00 -41.27
CA ALA A 84 -5.62 38.02 -42.74
C ALA A 84 -5.10 36.69 -43.33
N ALA A 85 -4.22 35.98 -42.61
CA ALA A 85 -3.79 34.63 -42.97
C ALA A 85 -4.87 33.57 -42.70
N GLY A 86 -5.73 33.77 -41.70
CA GLY A 86 -6.83 32.88 -41.32
C GLY A 86 -8.00 32.84 -42.32
N GLU A 87 -8.17 33.90 -43.13
CA GLU A 87 -9.24 33.97 -44.14
C GLU A 87 -8.91 33.23 -45.44
N LYS A 88 -7.63 32.92 -45.70
CA LYS A 88 -7.25 32.10 -46.84
C LYS A 88 -7.30 30.62 -46.44
N SER A 89 -8.45 30.01 -46.71
CA SER A 89 -8.82 28.61 -46.48
C SER A 89 -7.79 27.55 -46.94
N SER A 90 -6.68 27.43 -46.22
CA SER A 90 -5.63 26.42 -46.42
C SER A 90 -5.96 25.06 -45.77
N TRP A 91 -6.85 25.04 -44.77
CA TRP A 91 -7.22 23.82 -44.07
C TRP A 91 -8.00 22.81 -44.93
N ARG A 92 -8.76 23.28 -45.93
CA ARG A 92 -9.54 22.41 -46.83
C ARG A 92 -8.68 21.54 -47.77
N HIS A 93 -7.44 21.93 -48.04
CA HIS A 93 -6.50 21.12 -48.84
C HIS A 93 -5.63 20.18 -48.00
N SER A 94 -5.42 20.49 -46.71
CA SER A 94 -4.64 19.65 -45.79
C SER A 94 -5.36 18.34 -45.42
N LEU A 95 -6.69 18.36 -45.30
CA LEU A 95 -7.52 17.17 -45.05
C LEU A 95 -7.67 16.21 -46.24
N ARG A 96 -7.18 16.57 -47.44
CA ARG A 96 -7.21 15.72 -48.64
C ARG A 96 -5.89 15.01 -48.94
N GLN A 97 -4.88 15.16 -48.08
CA GLN A 97 -3.60 14.48 -48.27
C GLN A 97 -3.66 13.02 -47.79
N PRO A 98 -3.34 12.02 -48.64
CA PRO A 98 -3.47 10.60 -48.28
C PRO A 98 -2.61 10.20 -47.07
N ARG A 99 -1.54 10.95 -46.81
CA ARG A 99 -0.64 10.74 -45.65
C ARG A 99 -1.28 11.11 -44.30
N MET A 100 -2.21 12.07 -44.24
CA MET A 100 -2.91 12.40 -42.99
C MET A 100 -4.04 11.41 -42.70
N LEU A 101 -4.77 10.96 -43.72
CA LEU A 101 -5.75 9.88 -43.58
C LEU A 101 -5.10 8.58 -43.10
N ALA A 102 -3.93 8.24 -43.63
CA ALA A 102 -3.16 7.08 -43.16
C ALA A 102 -2.76 7.20 -41.68
N ARG A 103 -2.29 8.38 -41.24
CA ARG A 103 -1.94 8.61 -39.82
C ARG A 103 -3.14 8.50 -38.88
N LEU A 104 -4.28 9.07 -39.27
CA LEU A 104 -5.51 8.97 -38.48
C LEU A 104 -6.02 7.52 -38.42
N ALA A 105 -5.93 6.77 -39.52
CA ALA A 105 -6.26 5.35 -39.54
C ALA A 105 -5.34 4.51 -38.64
N SER A 106 -4.03 4.80 -38.62
CA SER A 106 -3.09 4.14 -37.71
C SER A 106 -3.37 4.42 -36.24
N VAL A 107 -3.71 5.67 -35.88
CA VAL A 107 -4.07 6.02 -34.50
C VAL A 107 -5.37 5.33 -34.09
N ALA A 108 -6.39 5.32 -34.96
CA ALA A 108 -7.64 4.61 -34.70
C ALA A 108 -7.42 3.09 -34.54
N ALA A 109 -6.55 2.48 -35.37
CA ALA A 109 -6.18 1.08 -35.25
C ALA A 109 -5.50 0.79 -33.91
N LEU A 110 -4.52 1.61 -33.49
CA LEU A 110 -3.84 1.45 -32.19
C LEU A 110 -4.79 1.61 -31.01
N LEU A 111 -5.72 2.57 -31.05
CA LEU A 111 -6.74 2.73 -30.02
C LEU A 111 -7.68 1.51 -29.97
N SER A 112 -8.12 1.01 -31.14
CA SER A 112 -8.96 -0.20 -31.20
C SER A 112 -8.24 -1.45 -30.69
N LEU A 113 -6.94 -1.58 -30.98
CA LEU A 113 -6.09 -2.64 -30.44
C LEU A 113 -5.93 -2.51 -28.92
N SER A 114 -5.69 -1.30 -28.40
CA SER A 114 -5.59 -1.05 -26.95
C SER A 114 -6.89 -1.38 -26.21
N ILE A 115 -8.03 -0.98 -26.77
CA ILE A 115 -9.35 -1.29 -26.21
C ILE A 115 -9.62 -2.80 -26.28
N ALA A 116 -9.31 -3.46 -27.40
CA ALA A 116 -9.43 -4.91 -27.52
C ALA A 116 -8.51 -5.64 -26.53
N TRP A 117 -7.29 -5.11 -26.30
CA TRP A 117 -6.35 -5.61 -25.30
C TRP A 117 -6.91 -5.43 -23.88
N GLN A 118 -7.42 -4.25 -23.54
CA GLN A 118 -8.07 -3.99 -22.25
C GLN A 118 -9.31 -4.88 -22.03
N GLN A 119 -10.12 -5.11 -23.06
CA GLN A 119 -11.30 -5.98 -22.99
C GLN A 119 -10.90 -7.46 -22.85
N ALA A 120 -9.82 -7.90 -23.50
CA ALA A 120 -9.29 -9.26 -23.37
C ALA A 120 -8.61 -9.52 -22.00
N TYR A 121 -8.03 -8.50 -21.37
CA TYR A 121 -7.37 -8.62 -20.07
C TYR A 121 -8.28 -8.41 -18.84
N ARG A 122 -9.41 -7.72 -18.97
CA ARG A 122 -10.43 -7.59 -17.90
C ARG A 122 -10.83 -8.91 -17.22
N PRO A 123 -11.13 -10.02 -17.93
CA PRO A 123 -11.53 -11.27 -17.29
C PRO A 123 -10.40 -11.93 -16.48
N PHE A 124 -9.14 -11.52 -16.65
CA PHE A 124 -8.03 -11.96 -15.81
C PHE A 124 -7.97 -11.18 -14.49
N GLN A 125 -8.26 -9.88 -14.52
CA GLN A 125 -8.31 -9.04 -13.31
C GLN A 125 -9.49 -9.42 -12.40
N ASP A 126 -10.67 -9.65 -12.98
CA ASP A 126 -11.86 -10.04 -12.22
C ASP A 126 -11.76 -11.45 -11.59
N ARG A 127 -10.84 -12.30 -12.06
CA ARG A 127 -10.56 -13.62 -11.45
C ARG A 127 -9.65 -13.57 -10.23
N MET A 128 -8.83 -12.52 -10.08
CA MET A 128 -7.92 -12.37 -8.93
C MET A 128 -8.57 -11.66 -7.74
N GLY A 129 -9.51 -10.74 -7.99
CA GLY A 129 -10.23 -10.00 -6.94
C GLY A 129 -10.98 -10.85 -5.90
N PRO A 130 -11.66 -11.96 -6.28
CA PRO A 130 -12.36 -12.82 -5.33
C PRO A 130 -11.43 -13.54 -4.35
N TYR A 131 -10.24 -13.95 -4.81
CA TYR A 131 -9.26 -14.68 -3.99
C TYR A 131 -8.62 -13.76 -2.93
N GLU A 132 -8.40 -12.49 -3.29
CA GLU A 132 -7.81 -11.50 -2.39
C GLU A 132 -8.74 -11.17 -1.20
N GLU A 133 -10.05 -11.21 -1.41
CA GLU A 133 -11.04 -10.84 -0.39
C GLU A 133 -11.40 -12.02 0.55
N THR A 134 -11.44 -13.25 0.03
CA THR A 134 -11.70 -14.45 0.85
C THR A 134 -10.46 -15.03 1.51
N GLY A 135 -9.27 -14.78 0.95
CA GLY A 135 -7.98 -15.26 1.42
C GLY A 135 -7.76 -16.78 1.27
N PRO A 136 -6.51 -17.25 1.41
CA PRO A 136 -6.19 -18.67 1.40
C PRO A 136 -6.68 -19.36 2.66
N LYS A 137 -7.27 -20.55 2.51
CA LYS A 137 -7.68 -21.42 3.63
C LYS A 137 -7.28 -22.86 3.31
N PRO A 138 -6.90 -23.65 4.32
CA PRO A 138 -6.62 -25.06 4.13
C PRO A 138 -7.87 -25.82 3.71
N ASP A 139 -7.67 -26.96 3.06
CA ASP A 139 -8.75 -27.93 2.87
C ASP A 139 -8.99 -28.65 4.20
N ARG A 140 -10.14 -28.41 4.83
CA ARG A 140 -10.50 -29.00 6.12
C ARG A 140 -10.53 -30.53 6.13
N ALA A 141 -10.72 -31.18 4.98
CA ALA A 141 -10.68 -32.63 4.92
C ALA A 141 -9.25 -33.17 5.05
N LEU A 142 -8.25 -32.37 4.65
CA LEU A 142 -6.82 -32.71 4.70
C LEU A 142 -6.14 -32.13 5.95
N THR A 143 -6.55 -30.95 6.37
CA THR A 143 -5.99 -30.22 7.51
C THR A 143 -7.13 -29.80 8.45
N PRO A 144 -7.72 -30.73 9.22
CA PRO A 144 -8.74 -30.42 10.22
C PRO A 144 -8.22 -29.62 11.42
N GLY A 145 -6.89 -29.57 11.63
CA GLY A 145 -6.25 -28.90 12.76
C GLY A 145 -6.01 -29.87 13.93
N ALA A 146 -5.07 -30.83 13.74
CA ALA A 146 -4.69 -31.75 14.81
C ALA A 146 -4.04 -31.01 15.99
N VAL A 147 -4.37 -31.45 17.21
CA VAL A 147 -3.88 -30.87 18.47
C VAL A 147 -3.25 -31.94 19.33
N ARG A 148 -2.17 -31.57 20.03
CA ARG A 148 -1.52 -32.42 21.03
C ARG A 148 -2.08 -32.16 22.43
N PRO A 149 -2.08 -33.15 23.33
CA PRO A 149 -2.30 -32.89 24.75
C PRO A 149 -1.26 -31.90 25.27
N ALA A 150 -1.70 -30.74 25.74
CA ALA A 150 -0.83 -29.69 26.26
C ALA A 150 -1.47 -29.02 27.48
N ASP A 151 -0.65 -28.72 28.48
CA ASP A 151 -1.05 -27.93 29.65
C ASP A 151 -0.85 -26.44 29.36
N LEU A 152 -1.76 -25.59 29.81
CA LEU A 152 -1.64 -24.14 29.68
C LEU A 152 -0.34 -23.61 30.30
N SER A 153 0.11 -24.19 31.41
CA SER A 153 1.37 -23.83 32.04
C SER A 153 2.57 -24.13 31.16
N GLU A 154 2.54 -25.17 30.32
CA GLU A 154 3.60 -25.45 29.34
C GLU A 154 3.53 -24.44 28.18
N LEU A 155 2.35 -24.25 27.60
CA LEU A 155 2.13 -23.39 26.43
C LEU A 155 2.43 -21.91 26.71
N CYS A 156 2.15 -21.45 27.93
CA CYS A 156 2.31 -20.05 28.32
C CYS A 156 3.69 -19.70 28.89
N LEU A 157 4.58 -20.68 29.05
CA LEU A 157 5.97 -20.47 29.43
C LEU A 157 6.90 -20.34 28.21
N LEU A 158 6.47 -20.81 27.04
CA LEU A 158 7.24 -20.70 25.82
C LEU A 158 7.35 -19.21 25.42
N PRO A 159 8.57 -18.69 25.22
CA PRO A 159 8.73 -17.32 24.76
C PRO A 159 8.19 -17.20 23.32
N ASP A 160 7.55 -16.06 23.04
CA ASP A 160 6.72 -15.77 21.86
C ASP A 160 7.51 -15.62 20.54
N ASN A 161 8.61 -16.37 20.36
CA ASN A 161 9.64 -16.03 19.38
C ASN A 161 9.54 -16.80 18.07
N ASP A 162 8.78 -17.90 18.03
CA ASP A 162 8.76 -18.79 16.87
C ASP A 162 7.32 -19.21 16.57
N LEU A 163 6.62 -18.32 15.84
CA LEU A 163 5.28 -18.57 15.33
C LEU A 163 5.33 -19.50 14.11
N ASP A 164 6.47 -19.60 13.43
CA ASP A 164 6.66 -20.44 12.23
C ASP A 164 7.74 -21.51 12.46
N PRO A 165 7.52 -22.49 13.36
CA PRO A 165 8.49 -23.54 13.58
C PRO A 165 8.78 -24.29 12.27
N THR A 166 10.06 -24.55 12.01
CA THR A 166 10.48 -25.17 10.74
C THR A 166 9.93 -26.59 10.61
N VAL A 167 9.14 -26.82 9.56
CA VAL A 167 8.60 -28.15 9.21
C VAL A 167 9.67 -28.97 8.47
N PRO A 168 9.96 -30.22 8.91
CA PRO A 168 10.90 -31.10 8.21
C PRO A 168 10.53 -31.40 6.75
N ASP A 169 11.54 -31.50 5.86
CA ASP A 169 11.36 -31.69 4.41
C ASP A 169 10.50 -32.91 4.04
N ASP A 170 10.55 -33.99 4.85
CA ASP A 170 9.72 -35.17 4.63
C ASP A 170 8.23 -34.89 4.86
N LYS A 171 7.88 -34.10 5.88
CA LYS A 171 6.52 -33.63 6.10
C LYS A 171 6.07 -32.64 5.05
N VAL A 172 6.95 -31.73 4.63
CA VAL A 172 6.67 -30.80 3.51
C VAL A 172 6.26 -31.57 2.26
N ARG A 173 7.03 -32.61 1.88
CA ARG A 173 6.68 -33.47 0.74
C ARG A 173 5.36 -34.21 0.95
N ALA A 174 5.12 -34.74 2.14
CA ALA A 174 3.90 -35.48 2.45
C ALA A 174 2.65 -34.58 2.36
N VAL A 175 2.74 -33.35 2.86
CA VAL A 175 1.67 -32.34 2.75
C VAL A 175 1.40 -32.00 1.29
N PHE A 176 2.43 -31.68 0.50
CA PHE A 176 2.23 -31.39 -0.93
C PHE A 176 1.62 -32.59 -1.67
N GLN A 177 2.06 -33.82 -1.38
CA GLN A 177 1.48 -35.03 -1.95
C GLN A 177 0.00 -35.18 -1.57
N ALA A 178 -0.36 -34.97 -0.31
CA ALA A 178 -1.74 -35.04 0.17
C ALA A 178 -2.65 -34.01 -0.52
N TYR A 179 -2.12 -32.81 -0.77
CA TYR A 179 -2.80 -31.74 -1.50
C TYR A 179 -2.76 -31.88 -3.04
N GLY A 180 -2.18 -32.98 -3.57
CA GLY A 180 -2.06 -33.20 -5.01
C GLY A 180 -1.13 -32.20 -5.72
N MET A 181 -0.22 -31.58 -4.98
CA MET A 181 0.73 -30.60 -5.46
C MET A 181 2.04 -31.28 -5.90
N ASN A 182 2.67 -30.73 -6.94
CA ASN A 182 3.95 -31.24 -7.45
C ASN A 182 5.15 -30.60 -6.74
N GLU A 183 6.36 -31.12 -7.01
CA GLU A 183 7.62 -30.67 -6.39
C GLU A 183 7.95 -29.18 -6.57
N HIS A 184 7.37 -28.50 -7.57
CA HIS A 184 7.55 -27.07 -7.77
C HIS A 184 6.69 -26.20 -6.84
N ALA A 185 5.75 -26.79 -6.09
CA ALA A 185 4.87 -26.07 -5.17
C ALA A 185 5.64 -25.31 -4.09
N ALA A 186 6.79 -25.82 -3.65
CA ALA A 186 7.67 -25.15 -2.70
C ALA A 186 8.14 -23.75 -3.14
N ARG A 187 8.02 -23.39 -4.43
CA ARG A 187 8.34 -22.04 -4.92
C ARG A 187 7.24 -21.01 -4.66
N ALA A 188 6.01 -21.47 -4.45
CA ALA A 188 4.83 -20.63 -4.32
C ALA A 188 4.14 -20.78 -2.95
N TYR A 189 4.47 -21.83 -2.20
CA TYR A 189 3.86 -22.17 -0.92
C TYR A 189 4.92 -22.50 0.14
N GLN A 190 4.66 -22.05 1.36
CA GLN A 190 5.24 -22.58 2.59
C GLN A 190 4.34 -23.69 3.12
N VAL A 191 4.90 -24.67 3.82
CA VAL A 191 4.07 -25.58 4.63
C VAL A 191 4.09 -25.05 6.05
N ASP A 192 2.89 -24.80 6.57
CA ASP A 192 2.68 -24.11 7.83
C ASP A 192 1.62 -24.81 8.68
N TYR A 193 1.62 -24.54 9.99
CA TYR A 193 0.68 -25.07 10.97
C TYR A 193 -0.65 -24.32 10.88
N LEU A 194 -1.78 -25.03 10.84
CA LEU A 194 -3.11 -24.39 10.95
C LEU A 194 -3.37 -23.92 12.39
N ILE A 195 -3.06 -24.76 13.37
CA ILE A 195 -3.02 -24.41 14.78
C ILE A 195 -1.55 -24.35 15.19
N ASN A 196 -1.07 -23.18 15.60
CA ASN A 196 0.29 -23.00 16.08
C ASN A 196 0.63 -23.96 17.25
N PRO A 197 1.85 -24.53 17.35
CA PRO A 197 2.28 -25.31 18.51
C PRO A 197 2.17 -24.60 19.86
N GLN A 198 2.24 -23.26 19.90
CA GLN A 198 2.00 -22.45 21.10
C GLN A 198 0.52 -22.46 21.53
N LEU A 199 -0.39 -22.77 20.61
CA LEU A 199 -1.81 -23.05 20.86
C LEU A 199 -2.08 -24.56 20.98
N GLY A 200 -1.05 -25.37 21.20
CA GLY A 200 -1.19 -26.83 21.34
C GLY A 200 -1.48 -27.55 20.03
N GLY A 201 -1.20 -26.94 18.88
CA GLY A 201 -1.21 -27.64 17.61
C GLY A 201 -0.19 -28.78 17.59
N ASP A 202 -0.56 -29.89 16.94
CA ASP A 202 0.34 -31.03 16.74
C ASP A 202 1.22 -30.80 15.49
N ASP A 203 2.34 -31.50 15.40
CA ASP A 203 3.22 -31.55 14.23
C ASP A 203 2.76 -32.64 13.24
N ASP A 204 1.50 -33.06 13.33
CA ASP A 204 0.90 -34.01 12.41
C ASP A 204 0.50 -33.36 11.08
N ILE A 205 0.52 -34.15 10.00
CA ILE A 205 0.13 -33.70 8.65
C ILE A 205 -1.30 -33.12 8.64
N GLU A 206 -2.17 -33.61 9.52
CA GLU A 206 -3.55 -33.11 9.70
C GLU A 206 -3.64 -31.70 10.32
N ASN A 207 -2.52 -31.14 10.77
CA ASN A 207 -2.39 -29.74 11.19
C ASN A 207 -1.49 -28.92 10.25
N LEU A 208 -0.93 -29.51 9.20
CA LEU A 208 -0.05 -28.82 8.26
C LEU A 208 -0.76 -28.55 6.93
N TRP A 209 -0.51 -27.39 6.32
CA TRP A 209 -1.13 -27.02 5.04
C TRP A 209 -0.21 -26.16 4.17
N PRO A 210 -0.39 -26.17 2.84
CA PRO A 210 0.29 -25.26 1.92
C PRO A 210 -0.25 -23.82 2.03
N GLU A 211 0.49 -22.94 2.68
CA GLU A 211 0.20 -21.51 2.72
C GLU A 211 0.88 -20.77 1.55
N PRO A 212 0.14 -20.02 0.71
CA PRO A 212 0.71 -19.33 -0.44
C PRO A 212 1.45 -18.04 -0.09
N TYR A 213 2.65 -17.86 -0.64
CA TYR A 213 3.47 -16.65 -0.46
C TYR A 213 2.88 -15.38 -1.10
N HIS A 214 2.04 -15.54 -2.12
CA HIS A 214 1.58 -14.41 -2.96
C HIS A 214 0.28 -13.75 -2.49
N SER A 215 -0.30 -14.18 -1.38
CA SER A 215 -1.47 -13.51 -0.83
C SER A 215 -1.10 -12.12 -0.28
N THR A 216 -1.87 -11.10 -0.62
CA THR A 216 -1.57 -9.69 -0.32
C THR A 216 -2.33 -9.14 0.87
N VAL A 217 -3.61 -9.53 1.03
CA VAL A 217 -4.47 -9.10 2.14
C VAL A 217 -4.38 -10.10 3.28
N TRP A 218 -4.85 -11.33 3.06
CA TRP A 218 -4.83 -12.41 4.05
C TRP A 218 -3.59 -13.27 3.84
N ASN A 219 -2.48 -12.90 4.49
CA ASN A 219 -1.18 -13.54 4.34
C ASN A 219 -0.65 -14.10 5.67
N ALA A 220 0.49 -14.78 5.62
CA ALA A 220 1.19 -15.35 6.79
C ALA A 220 1.26 -14.34 7.94
N THR A 221 1.74 -13.12 7.68
CA THR A 221 1.81 -12.06 8.72
C THR A 221 0.47 -11.74 9.40
N ALA A 222 -0.65 -11.82 8.66
CA ALA A 222 -1.97 -11.66 9.26
C ALA A 222 -2.37 -12.86 10.12
N LYS A 223 -2.02 -14.08 9.69
CA LYS A 223 -2.20 -15.30 10.47
C LYS A 223 -1.34 -15.30 11.73
N ASP A 224 -0.05 -14.97 11.64
CA ASP A 224 0.87 -14.82 12.79
C ASP A 224 0.29 -13.87 13.84
N ALA A 225 -0.21 -12.71 13.39
CA ALA A 225 -0.83 -11.74 14.29
C ALA A 225 -2.07 -12.28 15.00
N LEU A 226 -2.86 -13.14 14.34
CA LEU A 226 -3.94 -13.88 14.99
C LEU A 226 -3.43 -14.87 16.00
N GLU A 227 -2.40 -15.65 15.67
CA GLU A 227 -1.84 -16.66 16.57
C GLU A 227 -1.28 -16.04 17.85
N THR A 228 -0.49 -14.97 17.73
CA THR A 228 -0.03 -14.18 18.89
C THR A 228 -1.21 -13.64 19.71
N ARG A 229 -2.24 -13.13 19.04
CA ARG A 229 -3.43 -12.59 19.73
C ARG A 229 -4.17 -13.68 20.51
N LEU A 230 -4.39 -14.83 19.90
CA LEU A 230 -5.05 -15.98 20.52
C LEU A 230 -4.23 -16.51 21.70
N HIS A 231 -2.91 -16.67 21.51
CA HIS A 231 -2.01 -17.13 22.57
C HIS A 231 -2.04 -16.18 23.77
N SER A 232 -1.93 -14.86 23.53
CA SER A 232 -2.03 -13.85 24.57
C SER A 232 -3.37 -13.90 25.32
N MET A 233 -4.49 -14.09 24.61
CA MET A 233 -5.81 -14.20 25.22
C MET A 233 -5.97 -15.48 26.04
N VAL A 234 -5.45 -16.61 25.55
CA VAL A 234 -5.47 -17.90 26.25
C VAL A 234 -4.61 -17.82 27.52
N CYS A 235 -3.37 -17.36 27.42
CA CYS A 235 -2.47 -17.21 28.55
C CYS A 235 -2.91 -16.12 29.54
N GLY A 236 -3.67 -15.14 29.08
CA GLY A 236 -4.34 -14.15 29.92
C GLY A 236 -5.64 -14.64 30.57
N GLY A 237 -6.10 -15.87 30.27
CA GLY A 237 -7.36 -16.43 30.79
C GLY A 237 -8.62 -15.77 30.22
N GLN A 238 -8.51 -15.05 29.11
CA GLN A 238 -9.60 -14.32 28.45
C GLN A 238 -10.33 -15.18 27.42
N LEU A 239 -9.68 -16.27 26.96
CA LEU A 239 -10.20 -17.21 25.98
C LEU A 239 -9.81 -18.63 26.40
N ASP A 240 -10.75 -19.57 26.27
CA ASP A 240 -10.46 -20.98 26.49
C ASP A 240 -9.61 -21.54 25.33
N LEU A 241 -8.62 -22.39 25.63
CA LEU A 241 -7.72 -22.97 24.63
C LEU A 241 -8.49 -23.74 23.55
N ALA A 242 -9.48 -24.54 23.93
CA ALA A 242 -10.25 -25.33 22.96
C ALA A 242 -11.10 -24.42 22.06
N ALA A 243 -11.58 -23.28 22.59
CA ALA A 243 -12.27 -22.29 21.77
C ALA A 243 -11.33 -21.61 20.76
N ALA A 244 -10.11 -21.26 21.19
CA ALA A 244 -9.09 -20.69 20.29
C ALA A 244 -8.73 -21.67 19.16
N GLN A 245 -8.43 -22.92 19.51
CA GLN A 245 -8.13 -24.02 18.57
C GLN A 245 -9.29 -24.25 17.59
N HIS A 246 -10.52 -24.32 18.09
CA HIS A 246 -11.70 -24.52 17.26
C HIS A 246 -11.90 -23.38 16.26
N ASP A 247 -11.77 -22.13 16.70
CA ASP A 247 -11.99 -20.96 15.85
C ASP A 247 -10.95 -20.85 14.73
N ILE A 248 -9.66 -21.00 15.05
CA ILE A 248 -8.59 -20.90 14.05
C ILE A 248 -8.65 -22.05 13.04
N ALA A 249 -8.87 -23.29 13.49
CA ALA A 249 -9.00 -24.45 12.62
C ALA A 249 -10.25 -24.41 11.74
N THR A 250 -11.31 -23.77 12.25
CA THR A 250 -12.56 -23.60 11.51
C THR A 250 -12.37 -22.62 10.35
N ASP A 251 -11.94 -21.41 10.66
CA ASP A 251 -11.77 -20.35 9.67
C ASP A 251 -10.89 -19.27 10.28
N TRP A 252 -9.57 -19.40 10.09
CA TRP A 252 -8.61 -18.47 10.66
C TRP A 252 -8.88 -17.01 10.25
N ILE A 253 -9.45 -16.75 9.07
CA ILE A 253 -9.82 -15.39 8.64
C ILE A 253 -11.03 -14.88 9.44
N ALA A 254 -12.05 -15.72 9.64
CA ALA A 254 -13.17 -15.35 10.49
C ALA A 254 -12.75 -15.15 11.96
N ALA A 255 -11.83 -16.00 12.46
CA ALA A 255 -11.22 -15.84 13.77
C ALA A 255 -10.45 -14.51 13.87
N TYR A 256 -9.64 -14.15 12.87
CA TYR A 256 -8.99 -12.84 12.79
C TYR A 256 -10.01 -11.71 12.96
N LYS A 257 -11.06 -11.71 12.14
CA LYS A 257 -12.11 -10.69 12.19
C LYS A 257 -12.77 -10.61 13.57
N LYS A 258 -13.03 -11.77 14.19
CA LYS A 258 -13.64 -11.89 15.53
C LYS A 258 -12.75 -11.28 16.61
N TYR A 259 -11.46 -11.60 16.63
CA TYR A 259 -10.55 -11.24 17.74
C TYR A 259 -9.84 -9.90 17.58
N PHE A 260 -9.74 -9.38 16.35
CA PHE A 260 -9.28 -8.02 16.06
C PHE A 260 -10.43 -7.01 15.88
N HIS A 261 -11.68 -7.47 15.78
CA HIS A 261 -12.84 -6.64 15.44
C HIS A 261 -12.62 -5.80 14.17
N ALA A 262 -11.99 -6.43 13.16
CA ALA A 262 -11.57 -5.76 11.93
C ALA A 262 -11.87 -6.62 10.70
N GLU A 263 -12.49 -6.04 9.67
CA GLU A 263 -12.82 -6.75 8.42
C GLU A 263 -11.60 -7.07 7.54
N ARG A 264 -10.45 -6.47 7.83
CA ARG A 264 -9.19 -6.64 7.10
C ARG A 264 -8.03 -6.65 8.10
N PRO A 265 -6.88 -7.25 7.75
CA PRO A 265 -5.70 -7.23 8.60
C PRO A 265 -5.30 -5.82 8.99
N VAL A 266 -5.19 -5.62 10.30
CA VAL A 266 -4.75 -4.36 10.87
C VAL A 266 -3.28 -4.22 10.52
N LYS A 267 -2.91 -3.10 9.89
CA LYS A 267 -1.49 -2.75 9.75
C LYS A 267 -0.95 -2.53 11.15
N THR A 268 -0.27 -3.53 11.70
CA THR A 268 0.43 -3.43 12.97
C THR A 268 1.50 -2.37 12.82
N VAL A 269 1.17 -1.14 13.21
CA VAL A 269 2.19 -0.18 13.62
C VAL A 269 2.72 -0.76 14.92
N ALA A 270 3.95 -1.24 14.93
CA ALA A 270 4.65 -1.58 16.17
C ALA A 270 4.57 -0.36 17.11
N SER A 271 3.60 -0.38 18.02
CA SER A 271 3.37 0.70 18.97
C SER A 271 3.63 0.13 20.34
N ALA A 272 4.82 0.47 20.82
CA ALA A 272 5.22 0.35 22.20
C ALA A 272 4.16 0.91 23.16
N ASP A 273 3.93 0.16 24.22
CA ASP A 273 3.60 0.58 25.58
C ASP A 273 2.52 1.66 25.77
N GLY A 274 1.38 1.22 26.29
CA GLY A 274 0.32 2.06 26.82
C GLY A 274 -0.46 1.38 27.94
N PHE A 275 0.24 0.80 28.92
CA PHE A 275 -0.36 0.32 30.17
C PHE A 275 0.22 1.07 31.37
N THR A 276 -0.47 2.14 31.78
CA THR A 276 -0.52 2.60 33.17
C THR A 276 -1.99 2.97 33.42
N GLY A 277 -2.74 2.31 34.29
CA GLY A 277 -2.37 1.88 35.63
C GLY A 277 -3.11 2.82 36.58
N PHE A 278 -4.34 2.43 36.91
CA PHE A 278 -5.26 3.13 37.82
C PHE A 278 -4.64 3.15 39.24
N SER A 279 -4.42 4.34 39.81
CA SER A 279 -4.06 4.47 41.23
C SER A 279 -5.31 4.44 42.11
N ARG A 280 -5.32 3.54 43.08
CA ARG A 280 -5.86 3.78 44.42
C ARG A 280 -4.70 3.79 45.39
#